data_AF-A0A7V8XYI3-F1
#
_entry.id   AF-A0A7V8XYI3-F1
#
_cell.length_a   1.000
_cell.length_b   1.000
_cell.length_c   1.000
_cell.angle_alpha   90.00
_cell.angle_beta   90.00
_cell.angle_gamma   90.00
#
_symmetry.space_group_name_H-M   'P 1'
#
loop_
_entity.id
_entity.type
_entity.pdbx_description
1 polymer ?
#
loop_
_entity_poly.entity_id
_entity_poly.type
_entity_poly.pdbx_seq_one_letter_code
_entity_poly.pdbx_strand_id
1 'polypeptide(L)' 'MVDPEETTDEALASRASLGDNHAFDEITIRYQARVYRLACRLVGHDDAPDVMQEGFLSVYRNIASFRHESRFGTWLYR' A
#
# COMPACT_ATOMS: atom_id res chain seq x y z
N MET A 1 -16.56 -2.55 -20.64
CA MET A 1 -16.90 -1.84 -19.40
C MET A 1 -16.17 -2.62 -18.32
N VAL A 2 -15.04 -2.09 -17.81
CA VAL A 2 -14.29 -2.75 -16.73
C VAL A 2 -14.96 -2.30 -15.45
N ASP A 3 -15.53 -3.23 -14.69
CA ASP A 3 -16.16 -2.95 -13.42
C ASP A 3 -15.14 -2.30 -12.47
N PRO A 4 -15.45 -1.12 -11.88
CA PRO A 4 -14.54 -0.41 -10.99
C PRO A 4 -14.25 -1.19 -9.68
N GLU A 5 -14.95 -2.28 -9.40
CA GLU A 5 -14.78 -3.12 -8.20
C GLU A 5 -13.81 -4.31 -8.37
N GLU A 6 -13.29 -4.60 -9.57
CA GLU A 6 -12.40 -5.76 -9.82
C GLU A 6 -10.97 -5.40 -10.26
N THR A 7 -10.46 -4.22 -9.89
CA THR A 7 -9.03 -3.94 -10.12
C THR A 7 -8.20 -4.69 -9.06
N THR A 8 -7.35 -5.63 -9.50
CA THR A 8 -6.47 -6.40 -8.59
C THR A 8 -5.45 -5.50 -7.90
N ASP A 9 -4.93 -5.94 -6.76
CA ASP A 9 -3.85 -5.22 -6.06
C ASP A 9 -2.62 -5.04 -6.96
N GLU A 10 -2.33 -6.04 -7.79
CA GLU A 10 -1.25 -5.96 -8.78
C GLU A 10 -1.51 -4.89 -9.84
N ALA A 11 -2.74 -4.78 -10.36
CA ALA A 11 -3.09 -3.76 -11.35
C ALA A 11 -3.07 -2.35 -10.76
N LEU A 12 -3.53 -2.17 -9.52
CA LEU A 12 -3.44 -0.90 -8.80
C LEU A 12 -1.98 -0.52 -8.54
N ALA A 13 -1.16 -1.47 -8.07
CA ALA A 13 0.26 -1.23 -7.84
C ALA A 13 1.01 -0.87 -9.13
N SER A 14 0.63 -1.48 -10.26
CA SER A 14 1.17 -1.16 -11.58
C SER A 14 0.88 0.27 -12.00
N ARG A 15 -0.37 0.70 -11.87
CA ARG A 15 -0.78 2.06 -12.21
C ARG A 15 -0.14 3.07 -11.26
N ALA A 16 -0.11 2.76 -9.97
CA ALA A 16 0.52 3.59 -8.96
C ALA A 16 2.02 3.79 -9.20
N SER A 17 2.75 2.74 -9.63
CA SER A 17 4.17 2.84 -9.97
C SER A 17 4.44 3.73 -11.20
N LEU A 18 3.43 3.93 -12.05
CA LEU A 18 3.45 4.85 -13.19
C LEU A 18 2.96 6.27 -12.85
N GLY A 19 2.66 6.56 -11.57
CA GLY A 19 2.23 7.88 -11.11
C GLY A 19 0.71 8.09 -11.05
N ASP A 20 -0.10 7.04 -11.16
CA ASP A 20 -1.54 7.11 -10.95
C ASP A 20 -1.88 7.25 -9.46
N ASN A 21 -2.11 8.49 -9.02
CA ASN A 21 -2.46 8.79 -7.64
C ASN A 21 -3.78 8.12 -7.19
N HIS A 22 -4.76 7.97 -8.08
CA HIS A 22 -6.02 7.30 -7.72
C HIS A 22 -5.77 5.81 -7.43
N ALA A 23 -4.94 5.16 -8.25
CA ALA A 23 -4.57 3.77 -8.00
C ALA A 23 -3.77 3.61 -6.69
N PHE A 24 -2.91 4.58 -6.37
CA PHE A 24 -2.19 4.64 -5.10
C PHE A 24 -3.12 4.77 -3.90
N ASP A 25 -4.09 5.68 -3.97
CA ASP A 25 -5.05 5.90 -2.89
C ASP A 25 -5.90 4.65 -2.66
N GLU A 26 -6.38 4.02 -3.74
CA GLU A 26 -7.21 2.82 -3.66
C GLU A 26 -6.45 1.65 -3.02
N ILE A 27 -5.21 1.38 -3.45
CA ILE A 27 -4.42 0.30 -2.85
C ILE A 27 -4.01 0.64 -1.42
N THR A 28 -3.76 1.90 -1.09
CA THR A 28 -3.46 2.33 0.29
C THR A 28 -4.64 2.05 1.22
N ILE A 29 -5.87 2.41 0.83
CA ILE A 29 -7.09 2.15 1.60
C ILE A 29 -7.27 0.64 1.86
N ARG A 30 -7.03 -0.22 0.85
CA ARG A 30 -7.12 -1.68 0.99
C ARG A 30 -6.17 -2.26 2.04
N TYR A 31 -4.98 -1.66 2.18
CA TYR A 31 -3.94 -2.16 3.09
C TYR A 31 -3.90 -1.44 4.44
N GLN A 32 -4.53 -0.27 4.58
CA GLN A 32 -4.52 0.56 5.80
C GLN A 32 -4.87 -0.25 7.06
N ALA A 33 -5.97 -1.01 7.04
CA ALA A 33 -6.39 -1.79 8.21
C ALA A 33 -5.43 -2.94 8.58
N ARG A 34 -4.64 -3.46 7.62
CA ARG A 34 -3.65 -4.51 7.88
C ARG A 34 -2.36 -3.91 8.42
N VAL A 35 -1.88 -2.82 7.81
CA VAL A 35 -0.69 -2.09 8.25
C VAL A 35 -0.91 -1.50 9.64
N TYR A 36 -2.07 -0.91 9.91
CA TYR A 36 -2.42 -0.42 11.25
C TYR A 36 -2.37 -1.52 12.31
N ARG A 37 -2.95 -2.70 12.02
CA ARG A 37 -2.91 -3.85 12.93
C ARG A 37 -1.49 -4.36 13.18
N LEU A 38 -0.62 -4.31 12.16
CA LEU A 38 0.78 -4.64 12.32
C LEU A 38 1.48 -3.60 13.20
N ALA A 39 1.29 -2.30 12.93
CA ALA A 39 1.86 -1.22 13.72
C ALA A 39 1.44 -1.31 15.19
N CYS A 40 0.16 -1.56 15.48
CA CYS A 40 -0.33 -1.77 16.85
C CYS A 40 0.40 -2.90 17.59
N ARG A 41 0.79 -3.96 16.88
CA ARG A 41 1.55 -5.08 17.48
C ARG A 41 3.02 -4.75 17.73
N LEU A 42 3.58 -3.80 16.99
CA LEU A 42 4.98 -3.42 17.07
C LEU A 42 5.23 -2.33 18.11
N VAL A 43 4.38 -1.31 18.14
CA VAL A 43 4.59 -0.09 18.96
C VAL A 43 3.44 0.22 19.91
N GLY A 44 2.36 -0.58 19.91
CA GLY A 44 1.16 -0.29 20.69
C GLY A 44 0.18 0.63 19.94
N HIS A 45 -1.03 0.81 20.49
CA HIS A 45 -2.10 1.54 19.82
C HIS A 45 -1.84 3.04 19.67
N ASP A 46 -1.16 3.65 20.65
CA ASP A 46 -0.96 5.11 20.69
C ASP A 46 0.05 5.57 19.62
N ASP A 47 1.11 4.79 19.39
CA ASP A 47 2.16 5.10 18.41
C ASP A 47 1.90 4.51 17.00
N ALA A 48 0.91 3.61 16.87
CA ALA A 48 0.61 2.93 15.61
C ALA A 48 0.25 3.86 14.44
N PRO A 49 -0.52 4.96 14.62
CA PRO A 49 -0.84 5.88 13.53
C PRO A 49 0.41 6.49 12.88
N ASP A 50 1.36 6.93 13.70
CA ASP A 50 2.59 7.59 13.23
C ASP A 50 3.46 6.61 12.44
N VAL A 51 3.65 5.39 12.97
CA VAL A 51 4.40 4.34 12.27
C VAL A 51 3.72 3.91 10.97
N MET A 52 2.38 3.78 10.98
CA MET A 52 1.62 3.47 9.77
C MET A 52 1.82 4.55 8.70
N GLN A 53 1.75 5.82 9.11
CA GLN A 53 1.92 6.95 8.19
C GLN A 53 3.32 6.97 7.59
N GLU A 54 4.37 6.83 8.40
CA GLU A 54 5.75 6.73 7.89
C GLU A 54 5.95 5.52 6.96
N GLY A 55 5.30 4.39 7.27
CA GLY A 55 5.25 3.23 6.39
C GLY A 55 4.67 3.55 5.01
N PHE A 56 3.49 4.19 4.96
CA PHE A 56 2.88 4.58 3.69
C PHE A 56 3.65 5.67 2.95
N LEU A 57 4.31 6.60 3.65
CA LEU A 57 5.22 7.56 3.02
C LEU A 57 6.42 6.86 2.39
N SER A 58 6.97 5.83 3.04
CA SER A 58 8.02 4.99 2.45
C SER A 58 7.54 4.27 1.20
N VAL A 59 6.33 3.71 1.24
CA VAL A 59 5.69 3.06 0.10
C VAL A 59 5.51 4.03 -1.07
N TYR A 60 4.99 5.23 -0.80
CA TYR A 60 4.83 6.27 -1.82
C TYR A 60 6.16 6.63 -2.50
N ARG A 61 7.23 6.81 -1.72
CA ARG A 61 8.58 7.11 -2.25
C ARG A 61 9.15 5.98 -3.09
N ASN A 62 8.82 4.73 -2.76
CA ASN A 62 9.41 3.56 -3.40
C ASN A 62 8.50 2.90 -4.44
N ILE A 63 7.24 3.29 -4.60
CA ILE A 63 6.31 2.54 -5.46
C ILE A 63 6.72 2.54 -6.93
N ALA A 64 7.41 3.58 -7.40
CA ALA A 64 8.02 3.61 -8.74
C ALA A 64 9.05 2.49 -8.97
N SER A 65 9.61 1.92 -7.91
CA SER A 65 10.54 0.77 -7.96
C SER A 65 9.83 -0.59 -7.99
N PHE A 66 8.49 -0.62 -7.87
CA PHE A 66 7.73 -1.86 -7.90
C PHE A 66 7.72 -2.47 -9.31
N ARG A 67 8.50 -3.54 -9.49
CA ARG A 67 8.71 -4.23 -10.77
C ARG A 67 7.82 -5.45 -11.01
N HIS A 68 6.82 -5.70 -10.17
CA HIS A 68 5.92 -6.86 -10.27
C HIS A 68 6.62 -8.23 -10.15
N GLU A 69 7.87 -8.25 -9.67
CA GLU A 69 8.63 -9.48 -9.41
C GLU A 69 8.12 -10.23 -8.15
N SER A 70 7.24 -9.59 -7.37
CA SER A 70 6.55 -10.20 -6.23
C SER A 70 5.16 -9.59 -6.07
N ARG A 71 4.27 -10.27 -5.33
CA ARG A 71 2.94 -9.73 -5.00
C ARG A 71 3.10 -8.42 -4.23
N PHE A 72 2.22 -7.45 -4.50
CA PHE A 72 2.30 -6.14 -3.85
C PHE A 72 2.31 -6.25 -2.32
N GLY A 73 1.43 -7.07 -1.75
CA GLY A 73 1.41 -7.30 -0.30
C GLY A 73 2.73 -7.83 0.27
N THR A 74 3.51 -8.61 -0.48
CA THR A 74 4.84 -9.06 -0.05
C THR A 74 5.87 -7.94 -0.14
N TRP A 75 5.82 -7.13 -1.20
CA TRP A 75 6.69 -5.98 -1.37
C TRP A 75 6.43 -4.89 -0.32
N LEU A 76 5.17 -4.68 0.04
CA LEU A 76 4.73 -3.70 1.03
C LEU A 76 5.33 -3.91 2.44
N TYR A 77 5.57 -5.16 2.84
CA TYR A 77 6.10 -5.50 4.17
C TYR A 77 7.63 -5.68 4.19
N ARG A 78 8.33 -5.39 3.09
CA ARG A 78 9.81 -5.35 3.06
C ARG A 78 10.33 -3.99 3.50
#